data_AF-A0A7S3QDC6-F1
#
_entry.id   AF-A0A7S3QDC6-F1
#
_cell.length_a   1.000
_cell.length_b   1.000
_cell.length_c   1.000
_cell.angle_alpha   90.00
_cell.angle_beta   90.00
_cell.angle_gamma   90.00
#
_symmetry.space_group_name_H-M   'P 1'
#
loop_
_entity.id
_entity.type
_entity.pdbx_description
1 polymer ?
#
loop_
_entity_poly.entity_id
_entity_poly.type
_entity_poly.pdbx_seq_one_letter_code
_entity_poly.pdbx_strand_id
1 'polypeptide(L)'
;MREYKARGALSGRIYIALFTIFLFGSFNVFIVRKGISSANGPHQIKKGYKTSPTADAAQQITSAKESKAQESSVSEEADVAPTGDGFDATAADTSSSSANANTSNTKPTFFIHFGPKKTGSSTIQYGFTSSYKLLQSSTSYRYVGRTGGGPNDFFPSDIYDAEITETRKGIKELSTTLLLHLREGNSPFYSSERLSTLLYNADDKKERFRFENLESLIDSVRQDGFRVKPVVVYRRLFSWVPSYHAQRVFRHKNPECRVSMIRWFDLHDEIWECNNSGTFIDQHPTQKLVDRLNSHLKLDDIAIVNLHRMTPDDEGDIFRQVVREVLPGSKLFLKKFGQEYSLEPSNTSSSKITDFHHLATAVALTDGFSHDNAKKAAQKMSKNYDKIVKMFGGEDNIPTLCFSDDQLTKLLEMSLKFEKELLPEWFAMDGTEIDHRNAFQEHVDGGKFCEWDVEKMLQKKELQDFVKNSF
;
A
#
# COMPACT_ATOMS: atom_id res chain seq x y z
N MET A 1 -46.89 -25.13 29.67
CA MET A 1 -46.52 -26.18 28.70
C MET A 1 -45.02 -26.14 28.48
N ARG A 2 -44.32 -27.24 28.77
CA ARG A 2 -42.92 -27.51 28.39
C ARG A 2 -42.88 -28.99 28.05
N GLU A 3 -42.38 -29.39 26.89
CA GLU A 3 -42.04 -30.79 26.63
C GLU A 3 -40.63 -30.91 26.08
N TYR A 4 -39.83 -31.70 26.81
CA TYR A 4 -38.56 -32.25 26.37
C TYR A 4 -38.82 -33.43 25.43
N LYS A 5 -37.96 -33.65 24.43
CA LYS A 5 -37.78 -34.97 23.82
C LYS A 5 -36.30 -35.30 23.65
N ALA A 6 -35.86 -36.27 24.43
CA ALA A 6 -34.55 -36.91 24.33
C ALA A 6 -34.73 -38.45 24.47
N ARG A 7 -33.96 -39.21 23.68
CA ARG A 7 -33.74 -40.69 23.62
C ARG A 7 -33.23 -40.97 22.19
N GLY A 8 -32.26 -41.83 21.87
CA GLY A 8 -31.27 -42.67 22.56
C GLY A 8 -30.36 -43.28 21.46
N ALA A 9 -29.05 -43.51 21.62
CA ALA A 9 -28.44 -44.70 22.24
C ALA A 9 -28.99 -46.04 21.69
N LEU A 10 -28.21 -47.07 21.29
CA LEU A 10 -26.77 -47.34 21.45
C LEU A 10 -26.29 -48.47 20.47
N SER A 11 -25.00 -48.82 20.54
CA SER A 11 -24.27 -49.97 19.94
C SER A 11 -23.83 -49.83 18.47
N GLY A 12 -22.62 -50.22 18.05
CA GLY A 12 -21.42 -50.59 18.81
C GLY A 12 -20.70 -51.84 18.27
N ARG A 13 -19.41 -51.70 17.92
CA ARG A 13 -18.41 -52.78 17.97
C ARG A 13 -16.99 -52.24 17.86
N ILE A 14 -16.11 -52.79 18.69
CA ILE A 14 -14.67 -52.55 18.74
C ILE A 14 -13.98 -53.70 17.99
N TYR A 15 -12.90 -53.42 17.26
CA TYR A 15 -11.83 -54.38 17.04
C TYR A 15 -10.47 -53.71 17.24
N ILE A 16 -9.53 -54.48 17.80
CA ILE A 16 -8.19 -54.09 18.25
C ILE A 16 -7.16 -54.92 17.46
N ALA A 17 -5.90 -54.46 17.45
CA ALA A 17 -4.67 -55.20 17.05
C ALA A 17 -4.42 -55.38 15.53
N LEU A 18 -3.17 -55.46 15.02
CA LEU A 18 -1.83 -55.23 15.62
C LEU A 18 -0.78 -55.00 14.49
N PHE A 19 0.33 -54.31 14.83
CA PHE A 19 1.73 -54.44 14.33
C PHE A 19 2.06 -54.81 12.86
N THR A 20 3.05 -54.09 12.26
CA THR A 20 4.35 -54.65 11.78
C THR A 20 5.33 -53.50 11.42
N ILE A 21 6.65 -53.71 11.62
CA ILE A 21 7.77 -52.80 11.30
C ILE A 21 8.70 -53.47 10.29
N PHE A 22 9.09 -52.78 9.20
CA PHE A 22 10.31 -52.99 8.37
C PHE A 22 10.54 -51.66 7.59
N LEU A 23 11.61 -50.87 7.78
CA LEU A 23 13.05 -51.02 7.47
C LEU A 23 13.47 -50.71 6.01
N PHE A 24 14.38 -49.72 5.90
CA PHE A 24 15.30 -49.35 4.80
C PHE A 24 14.80 -49.01 3.38
N GLY A 25 15.41 -47.97 2.80
CA GLY A 25 15.14 -47.49 1.44
C GLY A 25 15.97 -46.27 1.04
N SER A 26 17.30 -46.37 1.08
CA SER A 26 18.21 -45.27 0.73
C SER A 26 18.18 -44.94 -0.76
N PHE A 27 17.92 -43.69 -1.13
CA PHE A 27 18.14 -43.19 -2.49
C PHE A 27 19.33 -42.23 -2.55
N ASN A 28 20.48 -42.74 -3.02
CA ASN A 28 21.56 -41.92 -3.55
C ASN A 28 21.15 -41.40 -4.93
N VAL A 29 21.05 -40.09 -5.11
CA VAL A 29 20.94 -39.46 -6.43
C VAL A 29 22.27 -38.80 -6.77
N PHE A 30 22.99 -39.39 -7.73
CA PHE A 30 24.17 -38.79 -8.34
C PHE A 30 23.77 -37.50 -9.08
N ILE A 31 24.32 -36.36 -8.67
CA ILE A 31 24.30 -35.14 -9.50
C ILE A 31 25.62 -35.04 -10.26
N VAL A 32 25.55 -35.33 -11.56
CA VAL A 32 26.67 -35.14 -12.49
C VAL A 32 26.90 -33.64 -12.70
N ARG A 33 28.05 -33.13 -12.26
CA ARG A 33 28.53 -31.80 -12.66
C ARG A 33 28.88 -31.81 -14.15
N LYS A 34 28.21 -30.98 -14.94
CA LYS A 34 28.76 -30.41 -16.17
C LYS A 34 28.86 -28.90 -15.99
N GLY A 35 30.10 -28.39 -15.97
CA GLY A 35 30.34 -26.95 -16.11
C GLY A 35 30.19 -26.56 -17.58
N ILE A 36 29.61 -25.38 -17.83
CA ILE A 36 29.69 -24.68 -19.11
C ILE A 36 30.12 -23.24 -18.82
N SER A 37 30.97 -22.71 -19.72
CA SER A 37 31.68 -21.45 -19.55
C SER A 37 30.78 -20.22 -19.53
N SER A 38 31.23 -19.23 -18.78
CA SER A 38 30.89 -17.81 -19.01
C SER A 38 31.21 -17.39 -20.44
N ALA A 39 30.24 -16.73 -21.10
CA ALA A 39 30.43 -15.58 -21.99
C ALA A 39 29.07 -15.10 -22.50
N ASN A 40 28.67 -13.87 -22.16
CA ASN A 40 27.93 -12.96 -23.04
C ASN A 40 27.80 -11.57 -22.37
N GLY A 41 28.22 -10.52 -23.08
CA GLY A 41 28.13 -9.14 -22.62
C GLY A 41 26.75 -8.52 -22.81
N PRO A 42 26.54 -7.28 -22.33
CA PRO A 42 25.23 -6.64 -22.38
C PRO A 42 24.82 -6.22 -23.81
N HIS A 43 23.65 -6.67 -24.24
CA HIS A 43 22.99 -6.17 -25.45
C HIS A 43 22.57 -4.70 -25.25
N GLN A 44 23.18 -3.77 -25.99
CA GLN A 44 22.63 -2.43 -26.13
C GLN A 44 21.40 -2.46 -27.05
N ILE A 45 20.23 -2.15 -26.50
CA ILE A 45 19.00 -1.93 -27.29
C ILE A 45 19.00 -0.47 -27.77
N LYS A 46 19.40 -0.23 -29.02
CA LYS A 46 19.19 1.06 -29.68
C LYS A 46 17.69 1.23 -30.00
N LYS A 47 16.97 2.01 -29.21
CA LYS A 47 15.66 2.57 -29.61
C LYS A 47 15.88 3.94 -30.26
N GLY A 48 15.68 4.01 -31.57
CA GLY A 48 15.60 5.28 -32.28
C GLY A 48 14.18 5.83 -32.21
N TYR A 49 13.98 6.93 -31.47
CA TYR A 49 12.76 7.72 -31.58
C TYR A 49 12.98 8.86 -32.57
N LYS A 50 12.13 8.92 -33.60
CA LYS A 50 12.00 10.11 -34.44
C LYS A 50 11.27 11.18 -33.63
N THR A 51 11.94 12.28 -33.33
CA THR A 51 11.26 13.53 -33.02
C THR A 51 10.79 14.17 -34.33
N SER A 52 9.57 14.68 -34.34
CA SER A 52 9.14 15.75 -35.23
C SER A 52 8.18 16.67 -34.47
N PRO A 53 8.21 17.98 -34.74
CA PRO A 53 7.55 18.98 -33.89
C PRO A 53 6.16 19.36 -34.40
N THR A 54 5.31 19.77 -33.47
CA THR A 54 4.25 20.77 -33.74
C THR A 54 4.11 21.63 -32.49
N ALA A 55 4.58 22.87 -32.59
CA ALA A 55 4.03 23.98 -31.85
C ALA A 55 2.66 24.37 -32.48
N ASP A 56 2.10 25.50 -32.03
CA ASP A 56 0.90 26.16 -32.57
C ASP A 56 -0.48 25.59 -32.15
N ALA A 57 -0.86 25.86 -30.90
CA ALA A 57 -2.27 25.98 -30.49
C ALA A 57 -2.42 26.80 -29.18
N ALA A 58 -1.92 28.04 -29.16
CA ALA A 58 -2.04 28.95 -28.02
C ALA A 58 -2.61 30.33 -28.43
N GLN A 59 -3.84 30.33 -28.94
CA GLN A 59 -4.61 31.55 -29.20
C GLN A 59 -6.12 31.25 -29.10
N GLN A 60 -6.75 31.73 -28.02
CA GLN A 60 -8.08 32.38 -27.96
C GLN A 60 -8.65 32.32 -26.53
N ILE A 61 -8.29 33.31 -25.71
CA ILE A 61 -9.14 33.80 -24.62
C ILE A 61 -9.43 35.26 -24.95
N THR A 62 -10.71 35.63 -25.11
CA THR A 62 -11.36 36.92 -24.78
C THR A 62 -12.57 37.22 -25.68
N SER A 63 -13.79 36.89 -25.24
CA SER A 63 -15.02 37.59 -25.69
C SER A 63 -16.29 37.14 -24.93
N ALA A 64 -16.55 37.72 -23.75
CA ALA A 64 -17.88 37.69 -23.10
C ALA A 64 -18.06 38.81 -22.06
N LYS A 65 -18.15 40.06 -22.54
CA LYS A 65 -18.98 41.12 -21.93
C LYS A 65 -20.43 40.94 -22.46
N GLU A 66 -21.53 41.39 -21.88
CA GLU A 66 -21.79 42.34 -20.78
C GLU A 66 -23.25 42.22 -20.25
N SER A 67 -23.63 43.11 -19.33
CA SER A 67 -24.97 43.32 -18.71
C SER A 67 -25.32 42.38 -17.54
N LYS A 68 -25.86 42.85 -16.40
CA LYS A 68 -26.42 44.17 -16.06
C LYS A 68 -25.79 44.78 -14.79
N ALA A 69 -25.72 46.11 -14.75
CA ALA A 69 -25.62 46.89 -13.51
C ALA A 69 -27.03 47.23 -12.96
N GLN A 70 -27.16 47.55 -11.66
CA GLN A 70 -27.54 48.91 -11.20
C GLN A 70 -27.42 49.11 -9.66
N GLU A 71 -26.65 50.14 -9.28
CA GLU A 71 -26.73 51.09 -8.13
C GLU A 71 -27.13 50.67 -6.68
N SER A 72 -26.21 50.92 -5.73
CA SER A 72 -26.26 52.01 -4.71
C SER A 72 -24.91 52.01 -3.95
N SER A 73 -24.02 53.01 -4.01
CA SER A 73 -24.05 54.46 -3.69
C SER A 73 -23.91 54.79 -2.20
N VAL A 74 -22.90 55.64 -1.90
CA VAL A 74 -22.55 56.33 -0.62
C VAL A 74 -21.81 55.42 0.39
N SER A 75 -20.72 55.82 1.08
CA SER A 75 -19.95 57.08 1.15
C SER A 75 -18.42 56.88 1.14
N GLU A 76 -17.67 57.95 0.87
CA GLU A 76 -16.25 58.12 1.23
C GLU A 76 -16.10 58.48 2.73
N GLU A 77 -14.99 58.08 3.36
CA GLU A 77 -14.27 58.91 4.34
C GLU A 77 -12.77 58.53 4.36
N ALA A 78 -11.92 59.44 4.87
CA ALA A 78 -10.53 59.58 4.42
C ALA A 78 -9.44 58.94 5.31
N ASP A 79 -8.25 58.81 4.72
CA ASP A 79 -6.91 58.92 5.31
C ASP A 79 -6.63 58.39 6.74
N VAL A 80 -5.93 57.25 6.83
CA VAL A 80 -4.70 57.13 7.66
C VAL A 80 -3.72 56.18 6.98
N ALA A 81 -2.51 56.66 6.69
CA ALA A 81 -1.38 55.80 6.32
C ALA A 81 -0.54 55.44 7.56
N PRO A 82 -0.04 54.19 7.66
CA PRO A 82 1.15 53.88 8.44
C PRO A 82 2.28 53.38 7.52
N THR A 83 3.36 54.15 7.50
CA THR A 83 4.70 53.68 7.11
C THR A 83 5.12 52.52 8.04
N GLY A 84 5.59 51.40 7.49
CA GLY A 84 6.06 50.26 8.28
C GLY A 84 6.84 49.22 7.47
N ASP A 85 8.16 49.38 7.49
CA ASP A 85 9.21 48.37 7.39
C ASP A 85 9.16 47.31 6.27
N GLY A 86 10.06 47.48 5.29
CA GLY A 86 10.39 46.44 4.32
C GLY A 86 11.18 45.30 4.98
N PHE A 87 10.68 44.07 4.85
CA PHE A 87 11.41 42.86 5.22
C PHE A 87 12.42 42.49 4.13
N ASP A 88 13.66 42.95 4.30
CA ASP A 88 14.78 42.55 3.45
C ASP A 88 15.21 41.12 3.81
N ALA A 89 14.87 40.16 2.94
CA ALA A 89 15.15 38.74 3.16
C ALA A 89 16.62 38.39 2.84
N THR A 90 17.57 39.00 3.56
CA THR A 90 18.99 38.64 3.44
C THR A 90 19.22 37.23 3.99
N ALA A 91 19.52 36.29 3.09
CA ALA A 91 19.91 34.94 3.44
C ALA A 91 21.20 34.96 4.27
N ALA A 92 21.09 34.66 5.57
CA ALA A 92 22.21 34.53 6.47
C ALA A 92 22.99 33.24 6.17
N ASP A 93 24.03 33.36 5.34
CA ASP A 93 25.02 32.31 5.07
C ASP A 93 25.71 31.91 6.38
N THR A 94 25.16 30.88 7.03
CA THR A 94 25.54 30.49 8.38
C THR A 94 26.82 29.68 8.32
N SER A 95 27.92 30.39 8.52
CA SER A 95 29.30 29.92 8.71
C SER A 95 29.40 28.46 9.17
N SER A 96 30.19 27.69 8.42
CA SER A 96 30.56 26.29 8.68
C SER A 96 31.37 26.12 9.98
N SER A 97 30.70 26.22 11.13
CA SER A 97 31.26 25.78 12.40
C SER A 97 31.44 24.26 12.36
N SER A 98 32.67 23.82 12.61
CA SER A 98 33.06 22.42 12.57
C SER A 98 32.14 21.57 13.46
N ALA A 99 31.32 20.73 12.84
CA ALA A 99 30.50 19.75 13.53
C ALA A 99 31.40 18.70 14.19
N ASN A 100 31.89 19.02 15.40
CA ASN A 100 32.43 18.04 16.32
C ASN A 100 31.30 17.08 16.62
N ALA A 101 31.33 15.96 15.90
CA ALA A 101 30.40 14.87 16.06
C ALA A 101 30.67 14.20 17.41
N ASN A 102 30.14 14.81 18.47
CA ASN A 102 29.60 14.07 19.60
C ASN A 102 28.50 13.16 19.04
N THR A 103 28.92 12.06 18.42
CA THR A 103 28.10 10.87 18.23
C THR A 103 27.82 10.35 19.64
N SER A 104 26.88 11.00 20.32
CA SER A 104 26.26 10.50 21.53
C SER A 104 25.97 9.03 21.28
N ASN A 105 26.49 8.15 22.14
CA ASN A 105 26.62 6.73 21.84
C ASN A 105 25.25 6.04 21.93
N THR A 106 24.37 6.39 21.00
CA THR A 106 22.97 5.98 20.95
C THR A 106 22.94 4.51 20.64
N LYS A 107 22.43 3.73 21.59
CA LYS A 107 22.22 2.30 21.39
C LYS A 107 21.47 2.04 20.08
N PRO A 108 21.84 0.98 19.33
CA PRO A 108 21.11 0.60 18.14
C PRO A 108 19.61 0.43 18.39
N THR A 109 18.83 0.71 17.36
CA THR A 109 17.35 0.67 17.40
C THR A 109 16.85 -0.41 16.46
N PHE A 110 15.92 -1.23 16.94
CA PHE A 110 15.15 -2.14 16.09
C PHE A 110 14.00 -1.37 15.46
N PHE A 111 14.05 -1.21 14.14
CA PHE A 111 12.98 -0.60 13.35
C PHE A 111 12.04 -1.68 12.85
N ILE A 112 10.73 -1.52 13.09
CA ILE A 112 9.71 -2.48 12.66
C ILE A 112 8.61 -1.76 11.88
N HIS A 113 8.55 -2.05 10.58
CA HIS A 113 7.61 -1.43 9.66
C HIS A 113 6.28 -2.18 9.59
N PHE A 114 5.24 -1.49 10.05
CA PHE A 114 3.83 -1.85 9.98
C PHE A 114 3.19 -1.09 8.83
N GLY A 115 3.36 -1.56 7.60
CA GLY A 115 2.66 -0.98 6.46
C GLY A 115 1.22 -1.47 6.39
N PRO A 116 0.19 -0.60 6.45
CA PRO A 116 -1.17 -0.99 6.12
C PRO A 116 -1.25 -1.65 4.74
N LYS A 117 -2.30 -2.43 4.50
CA LYS A 117 -2.48 -3.00 3.15
C LYS A 117 -2.62 -1.86 2.14
N LYS A 118 -1.87 -1.95 1.03
CA LYS A 118 -1.89 -1.01 -0.11
C LYS A 118 -1.28 0.39 0.15
N THR A 119 -0.33 0.50 1.06
CA THR A 119 0.47 1.73 1.30
C THR A 119 1.95 1.58 0.88
N GLY A 120 2.23 0.91 -0.25
CA GLY A 120 3.62 0.75 -0.73
C GLY A 120 4.49 -0.25 0.04
N SER A 121 3.93 -1.04 0.97
CA SER A 121 4.67 -2.00 1.80
C SER A 121 5.56 -2.96 0.99
N SER A 122 5.07 -3.41 -0.16
CA SER A 122 5.82 -4.28 -1.09
C SER A 122 6.96 -3.53 -1.79
N THR A 123 6.78 -2.24 -2.12
CA THR A 123 7.83 -1.36 -2.67
C THR A 123 8.96 -1.18 -1.65
N ILE A 124 8.61 -0.93 -0.38
CA ILE A 124 9.57 -0.79 0.71
C ILE A 124 10.35 -2.10 0.90
N GLN A 125 9.65 -3.25 0.95
CA GLN A 125 10.27 -4.58 1.06
C GLN A 125 11.19 -4.85 -0.13
N TYR A 126 10.76 -4.55 -1.35
CA TYR A 126 11.55 -4.76 -2.56
C TYR A 126 12.80 -3.88 -2.61
N GLY A 127 12.68 -2.59 -2.28
CA GLY A 127 13.82 -1.65 -2.19
C GLY A 127 14.87 -2.13 -1.18
N PHE A 128 14.47 -2.44 0.05
CA PHE A 128 15.39 -3.01 1.05
C PHE A 128 16.00 -4.35 0.60
N THR A 129 15.21 -5.22 -0.03
CA THR A 129 15.66 -6.53 -0.49
C THR A 129 16.64 -6.42 -1.65
N SER A 130 16.45 -5.49 -2.59
CA SER A 130 17.35 -5.29 -3.73
C SER A 130 18.63 -4.55 -3.33
N SER A 131 18.56 -3.67 -2.33
CA SER A 131 19.66 -2.82 -1.87
C SER A 131 20.40 -3.30 -0.62
N TYR A 132 20.11 -4.48 -0.08
CA TYR A 132 20.59 -4.87 1.26
C TYR A 132 22.12 -4.82 1.41
N LYS A 133 22.88 -5.25 0.38
CA LYS A 133 24.35 -5.20 0.37
C LYS A 133 24.87 -3.76 0.41
N LEU A 134 24.22 -2.87 -0.33
CA LEU A 134 24.57 -1.45 -0.35
C LEU A 134 24.26 -0.80 1.00
N LEU A 135 23.10 -1.11 1.59
CA LEU A 135 22.72 -0.67 2.93
C LEU A 135 23.74 -1.14 3.97
N GLN A 136 24.10 -2.43 3.94
CA GLN A 136 25.05 -3.05 4.86
C GLN A 136 26.46 -2.45 4.78
N SER A 137 26.92 -2.15 3.57
CA SER A 137 28.28 -1.63 3.31
C SER A 137 28.43 -0.12 3.43
N SER A 138 27.32 0.63 3.52
CA SER A 138 27.33 2.10 3.66
C SER A 138 26.69 2.62 4.94
N THR A 139 26.11 1.76 5.78
CA THR A 139 25.45 2.13 7.03
C THR A 139 25.55 1.04 8.12
N SER A 140 25.16 1.38 9.35
CA SER A 140 24.92 0.42 10.43
C SER A 140 23.56 -0.30 10.35
N TYR A 141 22.73 -0.03 9.33
CA TYR A 141 21.42 -0.67 9.19
C TYR A 141 21.53 -2.07 8.56
N ARG A 142 20.66 -2.99 8.98
CA ARG A 142 20.59 -4.36 8.42
C ARG A 142 19.15 -4.67 8.08
N TYR A 143 18.87 -5.09 6.85
CA TYR A 143 17.52 -5.54 6.51
C TYR A 143 17.36 -7.02 6.84
N VAL A 144 16.41 -7.32 7.72
CA VAL A 144 16.09 -8.69 8.17
C VAL A 144 14.62 -9.04 7.91
N GLY A 145 13.93 -8.21 7.12
CA GLY A 145 12.52 -8.32 6.80
C GLY A 145 12.21 -9.28 5.66
N ARG A 146 10.95 -9.27 5.23
CA ARG A 146 10.46 -10.12 4.14
C ARG A 146 11.13 -9.79 2.81
N THR A 147 11.44 -10.81 2.03
CA THR A 147 11.87 -10.67 0.64
C THR A 147 10.75 -10.08 -0.23
N GLY A 148 11.11 -9.33 -1.27
CA GLY A 148 10.16 -8.72 -2.21
C GLY A 148 9.39 -9.70 -3.13
N GLY A 149 9.59 -11.02 -2.99
CA GLY A 149 8.80 -12.04 -3.71
C GLY A 149 9.36 -12.53 -5.05
N GLY A 150 10.68 -12.64 -5.20
CA GLY A 150 11.31 -13.37 -6.32
C GLY A 150 11.39 -14.88 -6.04
N PRO A 151 10.81 -15.78 -6.87
CA PRO A 151 10.71 -17.20 -6.56
C PRO A 151 12.02 -18.01 -6.67
N ASN A 152 13.14 -17.41 -7.07
CA ASN A 152 14.42 -18.08 -7.34
C ASN A 152 15.65 -17.39 -6.74
N ASP A 153 15.47 -16.33 -5.95
CA ASP A 153 16.60 -15.56 -5.43
C ASP A 153 17.16 -16.21 -4.15
N PHE A 154 18.44 -16.56 -4.16
CA PHE A 154 19.15 -17.01 -2.97
C PHE A 154 19.43 -15.82 -2.06
N PHE A 155 18.56 -15.62 -1.07
CA PHE A 155 18.76 -14.61 -0.04
C PHE A 155 19.77 -15.08 1.03
N PRO A 156 20.50 -14.14 1.67
CA PRO A 156 21.25 -14.41 2.89
C PRO A 156 20.39 -15.05 3.99
N SER A 157 21.02 -15.82 4.87
CA SER A 157 20.37 -16.52 5.99
C SER A 157 19.73 -15.61 7.05
N ASP A 158 20.07 -14.32 7.04
CA ASP A 158 19.57 -13.26 7.91
C ASP A 158 18.35 -12.51 7.32
N ILE A 159 17.93 -12.79 6.08
CA ILE A 159 16.69 -12.26 5.49
C ILE A 159 15.55 -13.28 5.66
N TYR A 160 14.48 -12.88 6.34
CA TYR A 160 13.44 -13.78 6.84
C TYR A 160 12.07 -13.58 6.17
N ASP A 161 11.48 -14.63 5.60
CA ASP A 161 10.11 -14.56 5.04
C ASP A 161 9.04 -14.44 6.15
N ALA A 162 7.86 -13.92 5.79
CA ALA A 162 6.79 -13.53 6.73
C ALA A 162 6.17 -14.69 7.53
N GLU A 163 6.34 -15.94 7.09
CA GLU A 163 5.89 -17.13 7.85
C GLU A 163 6.62 -17.28 9.20
N ILE A 164 7.75 -16.60 9.36
CA ILE A 164 8.57 -16.64 10.57
C ILE A 164 7.87 -15.96 11.75
N THR A 165 7.08 -14.90 11.52
CA THR A 165 6.21 -14.34 12.56
C THR A 165 4.99 -15.20 12.91
N GLU A 166 4.68 -16.21 12.09
CA GLU A 166 3.50 -17.06 12.29
C GLU A 166 3.79 -18.31 13.13
N THR A 167 5.06 -18.60 13.43
CA THR A 167 5.46 -19.75 14.24
C THR A 167 6.38 -19.35 15.40
N ARG A 168 6.24 -20.03 16.55
CA ARG A 168 7.13 -19.82 17.71
C ARG A 168 8.61 -20.08 17.38
N LYS A 169 8.88 -21.04 16.48
CA LYS A 169 10.25 -21.34 16.03
C LYS A 169 10.82 -20.16 15.26
N GLY A 170 10.09 -19.64 14.28
CA GLY A 170 10.50 -18.50 13.48
C GLY A 170 10.73 -17.24 14.33
N ILE A 171 9.80 -16.90 15.23
CA ILE A 171 9.98 -15.77 16.17
C ILE A 171 11.27 -15.90 16.98
N LYS A 172 11.59 -17.11 17.47
CA LYS A 172 12.83 -17.34 18.22
C LYS A 172 14.08 -17.15 17.35
N GLU A 173 14.06 -17.63 16.11
CA GLU A 173 15.15 -17.44 15.15
C GLU A 173 15.33 -15.96 14.80
N LEU A 174 14.24 -15.26 14.47
CA LEU A 174 14.24 -13.82 14.19
C LEU A 174 14.73 -13.01 15.40
N SER A 175 14.23 -13.27 16.61
CA SER A 175 14.69 -12.61 17.84
C SER A 175 16.19 -12.80 18.06
N THR A 176 16.70 -14.02 17.84
CA THR A 176 18.13 -14.34 18.00
C THR A 176 19.00 -13.49 17.06
N THR A 177 18.60 -13.36 15.79
CA THR A 177 19.33 -12.57 14.78
C THR A 177 19.17 -11.05 14.98
N LEU A 178 17.99 -10.59 15.40
CA LEU A 178 17.79 -9.19 15.80
C LEU A 178 18.73 -8.81 16.94
N LEU A 179 18.75 -9.61 18.02
CA LEU A 179 19.61 -9.38 19.18
C LEU A 179 21.09 -9.49 18.82
N LEU A 180 21.49 -10.40 17.92
CA LEU A 180 22.85 -10.47 17.41
C LEU A 180 23.27 -9.13 16.76
N HIS A 181 22.51 -8.65 15.77
CA HIS A 181 22.81 -7.39 15.11
C HIS A 181 22.80 -6.19 16.06
N LEU A 182 21.82 -6.11 16.97
CA LEU A 182 21.75 -5.03 17.96
C LEU A 182 22.99 -5.01 18.88
N ARG A 183 23.48 -6.19 19.30
CA ARG A 183 24.70 -6.34 20.11
C ARG A 183 25.98 -6.05 19.32
N GLU A 184 25.98 -6.27 18.01
CA GLU A 184 27.07 -5.88 17.09
C GLU A 184 27.13 -4.37 16.78
N GLY A 185 26.22 -3.56 17.32
CA GLY A 185 26.14 -2.12 17.00
C GLY A 185 25.29 -1.79 15.77
N ASN A 186 24.62 -2.78 15.17
CA ASN A 186 23.79 -2.62 13.98
C ASN A 186 22.32 -2.35 14.34
N SER A 187 21.63 -1.53 13.54
CA SER A 187 20.20 -1.25 13.70
C SER A 187 19.36 -2.05 12.69
N PRO A 188 18.74 -3.18 13.09
CA PRO A 188 17.96 -3.99 12.17
C PRO A 188 16.64 -3.31 11.78
N PHE A 189 16.24 -3.50 10.52
CA PHE A 189 14.97 -3.08 9.96
C PHE A 189 14.17 -4.31 9.50
N TYR A 190 13.01 -4.54 10.11
CA TYR A 190 12.08 -5.60 9.72
C TYR A 190 10.84 -4.99 9.06
N SER A 191 10.43 -5.53 7.92
CA SER A 191 9.24 -5.09 7.18
C SER A 191 8.41 -6.29 6.76
N SER A 192 7.11 -6.24 7.05
CA SER A 192 6.16 -7.26 6.57
C SER A 192 4.75 -6.69 6.47
N GLU A 193 4.10 -6.90 5.31
CA GLU A 193 2.72 -6.51 5.04
C GLU A 193 1.69 -7.29 5.87
N ARG A 194 2.10 -8.40 6.51
CA ARG A 194 1.23 -9.18 7.39
C ARG A 194 1.07 -8.54 8.77
N LEU A 195 2.06 -7.79 9.27
CA LEU A 195 2.05 -7.23 10.62
C LEU A 195 0.84 -6.33 10.90
N SER A 196 0.46 -5.45 9.95
CA SER A 196 -0.75 -4.62 10.10
C SER A 196 -2.02 -5.46 10.17
N THR A 197 -2.06 -6.61 9.47
CA THR A 197 -3.19 -7.55 9.53
C THR A 197 -3.29 -8.23 10.90
N LEU A 198 -2.15 -8.61 11.50
CA LEU A 198 -2.11 -9.18 12.85
C LEU A 198 -2.65 -8.18 13.88
N LEU A 199 -2.25 -6.91 13.79
CA LEU A 199 -2.70 -5.85 14.71
C LEU A 199 -4.19 -5.51 14.54
N TYR A 200 -4.71 -5.45 13.31
CA TYR A 200 -6.16 -5.22 13.11
C TYR A 200 -7.03 -6.37 13.63
N ASN A 201 -6.48 -7.58 13.70
CA ASN A 201 -7.18 -8.79 14.11
C ASN A 201 -6.74 -9.31 15.49
N ALA A 202 -6.06 -8.51 16.31
CA ALA A 202 -5.49 -8.96 17.61
C ALA A 202 -6.57 -9.55 18.57
N ASP A 203 -7.82 -9.10 18.42
CA ASP A 203 -8.96 -9.58 19.21
C ASP A 203 -9.56 -10.91 18.68
N ASP A 204 -9.23 -11.34 17.45
CA ASP A 204 -9.64 -12.64 16.91
C ASP A 204 -8.81 -13.76 17.55
N LYS A 205 -9.48 -14.73 18.18
CA LYS A 205 -8.87 -15.93 18.79
C LYS A 205 -7.91 -16.69 17.87
N LYS A 206 -8.11 -16.65 16.54
CA LYS A 206 -7.23 -17.32 15.56
C LYS A 206 -5.93 -16.56 15.32
N GLU A 207 -5.97 -15.23 15.35
CA GLU A 207 -4.81 -14.37 15.09
C GLU A 207 -4.08 -14.00 16.40
N ARG A 208 -4.76 -14.08 17.55
CA ARG A 208 -4.20 -13.82 18.89
C ARG A 208 -2.86 -14.52 19.16
N PHE A 209 -2.71 -15.79 18.79
CA PHE A 209 -1.43 -16.51 18.93
C PHE A 209 -0.28 -15.88 18.14
N ARG A 210 -0.56 -15.36 16.93
CA ARG A 210 0.41 -14.64 16.11
C ARG A 210 0.68 -13.24 16.64
N PHE A 211 -0.29 -12.62 17.32
CA PHE A 211 -0.09 -11.37 18.04
C PHE A 211 0.80 -11.56 19.29
N GLU A 212 0.54 -12.57 20.13
CA GLU A 212 1.37 -12.94 21.29
C GLU A 212 2.83 -13.25 20.89
N ASN A 213 3.01 -13.87 19.72
CA ASN A 213 4.31 -14.08 19.08
C ASN A 213 5.06 -12.77 18.74
N LEU A 214 4.35 -11.76 18.23
CA LEU A 214 4.91 -10.43 17.93
C LEU A 214 5.23 -9.64 19.21
N GLU A 215 4.34 -9.70 20.20
CA GLU A 215 4.56 -9.10 21.53
C GLU A 215 5.83 -9.68 22.17
N SER A 216 5.98 -11.01 22.18
CA SER A 216 7.17 -11.69 22.70
C SER A 216 8.47 -11.31 21.97
N LEU A 217 8.42 -11.03 20.66
CA LEU A 217 9.57 -10.54 19.90
C LEU A 217 10.00 -9.15 20.36
N ILE A 218 9.03 -8.24 20.52
CA ILE A 218 9.25 -6.85 20.93
C ILE A 218 9.77 -6.80 22.38
N ASP A 219 9.14 -7.55 23.28
CA ASP A 219 9.57 -7.67 24.68
C ASP A 219 10.98 -8.24 24.79
N SER A 220 11.34 -9.25 24.00
CA SER A 220 12.69 -9.81 23.97
C SER A 220 13.76 -8.77 23.60
N VAL A 221 13.44 -7.81 22.71
CA VAL A 221 14.34 -6.72 22.34
C VAL A 221 14.40 -5.62 23.41
N ARG A 222 13.25 -5.30 24.04
CA ARG A 222 13.18 -4.32 25.14
C ARG A 222 13.88 -4.81 26.40
N GLN A 223 13.78 -6.10 26.74
CA GLN A 223 14.42 -6.71 27.91
C GLN A 223 15.95 -6.68 27.84
N ASP A 224 16.52 -6.81 26.64
CA ASP A 224 17.97 -6.64 26.39
C ASP A 224 18.42 -5.16 26.41
N GLY A 225 17.48 -4.23 26.61
CA GLY A 225 17.74 -2.80 26.78
C GLY A 225 17.98 -2.03 25.47
N PHE A 226 17.48 -2.54 24.34
CA PHE A 226 17.44 -1.85 23.05
C PHE A 226 16.11 -1.14 22.82
N ARG A 227 16.11 -0.12 21.95
CA ARG A 227 14.89 0.58 21.53
C ARG A 227 14.19 -0.20 20.41
N VAL A 228 12.86 -0.20 20.46
CA VAL A 228 12.01 -0.64 19.34
C VAL A 228 11.27 0.58 18.82
N LYS A 229 11.39 0.88 17.52
CA LYS A 229 10.74 2.01 16.87
C LYS A 229 9.79 1.51 15.77
N PRO A 230 8.46 1.56 15.99
CA PRO A 230 7.50 1.31 14.93
C PRO A 230 7.62 2.34 13.82
N VAL A 231 7.43 1.85 12.59
CA VAL A 231 7.37 2.67 11.39
C VAL A 231 6.03 2.38 10.73
N VAL A 232 5.15 3.36 10.70
CA VAL A 232 3.86 3.28 10.02
C VAL A 232 3.90 4.19 8.80
N VAL A 233 3.23 3.79 7.73
CA VAL A 233 3.12 4.59 6.52
C VAL A 233 1.72 5.20 6.43
N TYR A 234 1.66 6.51 6.22
CA TYR A 234 0.46 7.26 5.92
C TYR A 234 0.33 7.49 4.41
N ARG A 235 -0.87 7.26 3.90
CA ARG A 235 -1.31 7.57 2.54
C ARG A 235 -2.67 8.24 2.67
N ARG A 236 -2.91 9.36 1.99
CA ARG A 236 -4.19 10.09 1.96
C ARG A 236 -5.34 9.12 1.70
N LEU A 237 -6.45 9.32 2.42
CA LEU A 237 -7.57 8.38 2.42
C LEU A 237 -8.09 8.14 1.00
N PHE A 238 -8.28 9.22 0.23
CA PHE A 238 -8.82 9.14 -1.14
C PHE A 238 -7.92 8.33 -2.09
N SER A 239 -6.58 8.41 -1.95
CA SER A 239 -5.65 7.58 -2.73
C SER A 239 -5.66 6.11 -2.28
N TRP A 240 -5.96 5.85 -1.01
CA TRP A 240 -6.01 4.50 -0.45
C TRP A 240 -7.32 3.76 -0.76
N VAL A 241 -8.47 4.45 -0.72
CA VAL A 241 -9.83 3.87 -0.86
C VAL A 241 -9.98 2.95 -2.08
N PRO A 242 -9.66 3.36 -3.33
CA PRO A 242 -9.82 2.47 -4.49
C PRO A 242 -8.89 1.25 -4.44
N SER A 243 -7.70 1.41 -3.87
CA SER A 243 -6.76 0.29 -3.70
C SER A 243 -7.25 -0.73 -2.68
N TYR A 244 -7.94 -0.27 -1.63
CA TYR A 244 -8.48 -1.09 -0.56
C TYR A 244 -9.78 -1.79 -0.96
N HIS A 245 -10.72 -1.08 -1.59
CA HIS A 245 -11.93 -1.65 -2.19
C HIS A 245 -11.55 -2.82 -3.12
N ALA A 246 -10.68 -2.58 -4.10
CA ALA A 246 -10.21 -3.60 -5.02
C ALA A 246 -9.60 -4.82 -4.31
N GLN A 247 -8.88 -4.62 -3.20
CA GLN A 247 -8.31 -5.75 -2.45
C GLN A 247 -9.36 -6.54 -1.65
N ARG A 248 -10.34 -5.87 -1.07
CA ARG A 248 -11.40 -6.48 -0.24
C ARG A 248 -12.42 -7.19 -1.10
N VAL A 249 -12.97 -6.47 -2.06
CA VAL A 249 -14.14 -6.85 -2.87
C VAL A 249 -13.77 -7.95 -3.87
N PHE A 250 -12.71 -7.78 -4.67
CA PHE A 250 -12.29 -8.80 -5.64
C PHE A 250 -11.80 -10.12 -5.02
N ARG A 251 -11.40 -10.12 -3.74
CA ARG A 251 -10.99 -11.34 -3.03
C ARG A 251 -12.12 -12.01 -2.26
N HIS A 252 -13.31 -11.44 -2.23
CA HIS A 252 -14.42 -12.01 -1.47
C HIS A 252 -14.99 -13.25 -2.17
N LYS A 253 -15.25 -14.32 -1.39
CA LYS A 253 -15.79 -15.59 -1.91
C LYS A 253 -17.30 -15.52 -2.18
N ASN A 254 -18.07 -14.88 -1.29
CA ASN A 254 -19.47 -14.58 -1.56
C ASN A 254 -19.54 -13.50 -2.67
N PRO A 255 -20.19 -13.77 -3.82
CA PRO A 255 -20.40 -12.79 -4.87
C PRO A 255 -21.29 -11.60 -4.46
N GLU A 256 -22.18 -11.73 -3.48
CA GLU A 256 -23.02 -10.62 -2.99
C GLU A 256 -22.19 -9.49 -2.38
N CYS A 257 -21.01 -9.83 -1.84
CA CYS A 257 -20.03 -8.87 -1.34
C CYS A 257 -19.22 -8.18 -2.44
N ARG A 258 -19.47 -8.49 -3.73
CA ARG A 258 -18.81 -7.89 -4.89
C ARG A 258 -19.57 -6.66 -5.36
N VAL A 259 -19.77 -5.74 -4.42
CA VAL A 259 -20.43 -4.45 -4.67
C VAL A 259 -19.46 -3.48 -5.35
N SER A 260 -20.04 -2.62 -6.20
CA SER A 260 -19.38 -1.48 -6.82
C SER A 260 -18.73 -0.59 -5.74
N MET A 261 -17.66 0.13 -6.07
CA MET A 261 -16.96 1.02 -5.14
C MET A 261 -17.87 2.13 -4.60
N ILE A 262 -18.75 2.67 -5.45
CA ILE A 262 -19.76 3.66 -5.10
C ILE A 262 -20.72 3.07 -4.04
N ARG A 263 -21.32 1.92 -4.36
CA ARG A 263 -22.24 1.23 -3.45
C ARG A 263 -21.55 0.77 -2.15
N TRP A 264 -20.27 0.41 -2.21
CA TRP A 264 -19.47 0.05 -1.03
C TRP A 264 -19.16 1.25 -0.11
N PHE A 265 -19.05 2.47 -0.68
CA PHE A 265 -18.83 3.70 0.08
C PHE A 265 -20.09 4.13 0.86
N ASP A 266 -21.27 3.92 0.29
CA ASP A 266 -22.56 4.26 0.94
C ASP A 266 -22.97 3.25 2.02
N LEU A 267 -22.81 1.95 1.76
CA LEU A 267 -23.37 0.88 2.60
C LEU A 267 -22.55 0.56 3.85
N HIS A 268 -22.18 1.60 4.59
CA HIS A 268 -21.27 1.51 5.73
C HIS A 268 -21.81 0.64 6.89
N ASP A 269 -23.12 0.67 7.13
CA ASP A 269 -23.76 -0.09 8.22
C ASP A 269 -24.44 -1.38 7.75
N GLU A 270 -24.95 -1.42 6.51
CA GLU A 270 -25.86 -2.48 6.06
C GLU A 270 -25.15 -3.79 5.69
N ILE A 271 -23.92 -3.76 5.18
CA ILE A 271 -23.21 -4.98 4.76
C ILE A 271 -22.21 -5.49 5.82
N TRP A 272 -22.67 -5.64 7.06
CA TRP A 272 -21.89 -6.26 8.14
C TRP A 272 -21.30 -7.63 7.74
N GLU A 273 -22.08 -8.47 7.04
CA GLU A 273 -21.66 -9.82 6.64
C GLU A 273 -20.45 -9.85 5.67
N CYS A 274 -20.21 -8.76 4.94
CA CYS A 274 -19.05 -8.62 4.06
C CYS A 274 -17.93 -7.78 4.71
N ASN A 275 -18.25 -6.96 5.72
CA ASN A 275 -17.33 -6.07 6.43
C ASN A 275 -17.03 -6.57 7.86
N ASN A 276 -16.39 -7.75 7.98
CA ASN A 276 -15.75 -8.21 9.23
C ASN A 276 -14.62 -7.29 9.77
N SER A 277 -14.37 -6.16 9.14
CA SER A 277 -13.50 -5.10 9.65
C SER A 277 -14.30 -3.81 9.62
N GLY A 278 -14.58 -3.26 10.80
CA GLY A 278 -15.44 -2.09 10.98
C GLY A 278 -15.06 -0.88 10.14
N THR A 279 -16.03 0.00 9.99
CA THR A 279 -16.04 1.26 9.22
C THR A 279 -14.69 1.99 9.23
N PHE A 280 -14.09 2.11 8.05
CA PHE A 280 -12.94 2.99 7.81
C PHE A 280 -13.33 4.49 7.80
N ILE A 281 -14.63 4.76 7.90
CA ILE A 281 -15.23 6.10 7.88
C ILE A 281 -14.97 6.85 9.19
N ASP A 282 -15.01 6.14 10.33
CA ASP A 282 -14.77 6.75 11.64
C ASP A 282 -13.28 6.90 11.96
N GLN A 283 -12.44 6.04 11.37
CA GLN A 283 -11.02 5.98 11.68
C GLN A 283 -10.14 5.55 10.49
N HIS A 284 -9.14 6.37 10.18
CA HIS A 284 -8.13 6.05 9.17
C HIS A 284 -7.38 4.75 9.52
N PRO A 285 -7.04 3.88 8.55
CA PRO A 285 -6.27 2.66 8.80
C PRO A 285 -4.93 2.90 9.50
N THR A 286 -4.22 3.98 9.18
CA THR A 286 -2.99 4.39 9.86
C THR A 286 -3.26 4.78 11.32
N GLN A 287 -4.34 5.52 11.61
CA GLN A 287 -4.74 5.87 12.99
C GLN A 287 -5.07 4.63 13.79
N LYS A 288 -5.93 3.74 13.25
CA LYS A 288 -6.27 2.46 13.88
C LYS A 288 -5.03 1.61 14.21
N LEU A 289 -4.01 1.68 13.36
CA LEU A 289 -2.76 0.97 13.55
C LEU A 289 -1.88 1.62 14.62
N VAL A 290 -1.76 2.96 14.62
CA VAL A 290 -1.07 3.76 15.66
C VAL A 290 -1.71 3.51 17.03
N ASP A 291 -3.03 3.58 17.13
CA ASP A 291 -3.77 3.31 18.37
C ASP A 291 -3.51 1.91 18.90
N ARG A 292 -3.49 0.89 18.03
CA ARG A 292 -3.21 -0.51 18.41
C ARG A 292 -1.76 -0.73 18.82
N LEU A 293 -0.80 -0.08 18.17
CA LEU A 293 0.62 -0.11 18.56
C LEU A 293 0.82 0.49 19.96
N ASN A 294 0.19 1.63 20.24
CA ASN A 294 0.26 2.29 21.53
C ASN A 294 -0.46 1.45 22.62
N SER A 295 -1.74 1.14 22.43
CA SER A 295 -2.57 0.47 23.44
C SER A 295 -2.20 -0.98 23.75
N HIS A 296 -1.82 -1.79 22.74
CA HIS A 296 -1.49 -3.20 22.97
C HIS A 296 0.01 -3.44 23.19
N LEU A 297 0.90 -2.77 22.44
CA LEU A 297 2.34 -3.04 22.51
C LEU A 297 3.13 -2.00 23.33
N LYS A 298 2.48 -0.94 23.82
CA LYS A 298 3.09 0.14 24.61
C LYS A 298 4.30 0.75 23.89
N LEU A 299 4.08 1.07 22.61
CA LEU A 299 5.04 1.72 21.72
C LEU A 299 4.48 3.11 21.37
N ASP A 300 5.11 4.14 21.90
CA ASP A 300 4.71 5.55 21.84
C ASP A 300 5.58 6.35 20.83
N ASP A 301 6.87 6.05 20.74
CA ASP A 301 7.80 6.57 19.70
C ASP A 301 7.55 5.94 18.31
N ILE A 302 6.38 6.19 17.73
CA ILE A 302 5.98 5.72 16.40
C ILE A 302 6.39 6.75 15.34
N ALA A 303 7.19 6.34 14.35
CA ALA A 303 7.42 7.14 13.14
C ALA A 303 6.26 6.95 12.16
N ILE A 304 5.60 8.05 11.76
CA ILE A 304 4.58 8.05 10.69
C ILE A 304 5.20 8.70 9.45
N VAL A 305 5.51 7.89 8.43
CA VAL A 305 6.04 8.37 7.14
C VAL A 305 4.89 8.74 6.23
N ASN A 306 4.82 10.01 5.83
CA ASN A 306 3.76 10.52 4.96
C ASN A 306 4.14 10.42 3.48
N LEU A 307 3.58 9.48 2.72
CA LEU A 307 3.93 9.25 1.31
C LEU A 307 3.67 10.43 0.36
N HIS A 308 2.96 11.47 0.79
CA HIS A 308 2.70 12.66 -0.01
C HIS A 308 3.73 13.77 0.24
N ARG A 309 4.67 13.57 1.15
CA ARG A 309 5.79 14.50 1.44
C ARG A 309 7.04 14.17 0.61
N MET A 310 6.87 14.05 -0.71
CA MET A 310 7.99 13.81 -1.62
C MET A 310 8.76 15.12 -1.84
N THR A 311 10.07 15.08 -1.66
CA THR A 311 10.96 16.16 -2.13
C THR A 311 11.38 15.87 -3.57
N PRO A 312 11.97 16.84 -4.29
CA PRO A 312 12.57 16.57 -5.60
C PRO A 312 13.59 15.41 -5.58
N ASP A 313 14.26 15.18 -4.44
CA ASP A 313 15.21 14.07 -4.25
C ASP A 313 14.54 12.68 -4.10
N ASP A 314 13.22 12.57 -4.02
CA ASP A 314 12.54 11.26 -3.95
C ASP A 314 12.06 10.77 -5.32
N GLU A 315 11.75 11.68 -6.26
CA GLU A 315 11.28 11.34 -7.63
C GLU A 315 10.07 10.35 -7.69
N GLY A 316 9.25 10.29 -6.64
CA GLY A 316 8.15 9.32 -6.52
C GLY A 316 8.50 8.04 -5.76
N ASP A 317 9.75 7.86 -5.34
CA ASP A 317 10.23 6.65 -4.67
C ASP A 317 9.94 6.64 -3.16
N ILE A 318 8.84 5.95 -2.84
CA ILE A 318 8.41 5.59 -1.48
C ILE A 318 9.56 4.97 -0.64
N PHE A 319 10.45 4.19 -1.23
CA PHE A 319 11.54 3.54 -0.49
C PHE A 319 12.63 4.54 -0.08
N ARG A 320 13.09 5.41 -1.00
CA ARG A 320 14.02 6.51 -0.69
C ARG A 320 13.48 7.41 0.41
N GLN A 321 12.19 7.76 0.33
CA GLN A 321 11.54 8.60 1.33
C GLN A 321 11.55 7.94 2.72
N VAL A 322 11.11 6.68 2.83
CA VAL A 322 11.12 5.92 4.11
C VAL A 322 12.53 5.84 4.68
N VAL A 323 13.54 5.53 3.86
CA VAL A 323 14.93 5.47 4.32
C VAL A 323 15.44 6.82 4.82
N ARG A 324 15.11 7.93 4.13
CA ARG A 324 15.53 9.27 4.53
C ARG A 324 14.90 9.72 5.85
N GLU A 325 13.59 9.50 6.01
CA GLU A 325 12.84 9.97 7.19
C GLU A 325 13.08 9.10 8.42
N VAL A 326 13.32 7.81 8.25
CA VAL A 326 13.38 6.85 9.35
C VAL A 326 14.82 6.48 9.74
N LEU A 327 15.75 6.44 8.79
CA LEU A 327 17.12 5.95 9.00
C LEU A 327 18.13 7.11 9.00
N PRO A 328 18.36 7.80 10.13
CA PRO A 328 19.34 8.88 10.21
C PRO A 328 20.74 8.42 9.77
N GLY A 329 21.48 9.31 9.10
CA GLY A 329 22.79 9.01 8.54
C GLY A 329 22.79 8.28 7.19
N SER A 330 21.61 7.91 6.65
CA SER A 330 21.48 7.20 5.37
C SER A 330 21.86 8.02 4.10
N LYS A 331 22.32 9.27 4.23
CA LYS A 331 22.64 10.15 3.08
C LYS A 331 23.63 9.52 2.08
N LEU A 332 24.67 8.83 2.56
CA LEU A 332 25.64 8.15 1.68
C LEU A 332 25.02 6.94 0.98
N PHE A 333 24.18 6.18 1.69
CA PHE A 333 23.42 5.08 1.12
C PHE A 333 22.50 5.59 0.00
N LEU A 334 21.66 6.60 0.27
CA LEU A 334 20.72 7.16 -0.70
C LEU A 334 21.43 7.71 -1.95
N LYS A 335 22.56 8.40 -1.76
CA LYS A 335 23.39 8.89 -2.87
C LYS A 335 23.90 7.75 -3.76
N LYS A 336 24.43 6.67 -3.18
CA LYS A 336 24.87 5.50 -3.96
C LYS A 336 23.69 4.73 -4.55
N PHE A 337 22.57 4.66 -3.84
CA PHE A 337 21.37 3.95 -4.29
C PHE A 337 20.85 4.56 -5.60
N GLY A 338 20.70 5.88 -5.68
CA GLY A 338 20.34 6.56 -6.94
C GLY A 338 21.38 6.44 -8.07
N GLN A 339 22.62 6.03 -7.78
CA GLN A 339 23.67 5.78 -8.77
C GLN A 339 23.70 4.32 -9.27
N GLU A 340 23.47 3.37 -8.37
CA GLU A 340 23.51 1.92 -8.64
C GLU A 340 22.15 1.38 -9.11
N TYR A 341 21.06 1.98 -8.64
CA TYR A 341 19.68 1.57 -8.89
C TYR A 341 18.95 2.71 -9.60
N SER A 342 19.08 2.76 -10.94
CA SER A 342 18.16 3.52 -11.79
C SER A 342 16.78 2.87 -11.73
N LEU A 343 16.03 3.17 -10.68
CA LEU A 343 14.60 2.91 -10.62
C LEU A 343 13.92 3.87 -11.58
N GLU A 344 13.78 3.44 -12.85
CA GLU A 344 12.74 3.96 -13.72
C GLU A 344 11.45 4.02 -12.91
N PRO A 345 10.82 5.20 -12.72
CA PRO A 345 9.61 5.32 -11.92
C PRO A 345 8.60 4.30 -12.42
N SER A 346 8.33 3.28 -11.60
CA SER A 346 7.52 2.14 -12.02
C SER A 346 6.11 2.63 -12.22
N ASN A 347 5.77 3.01 -13.47
CA ASN A 347 4.59 3.80 -13.84
C ASN A 347 3.42 3.48 -12.91
N THR A 348 3.14 4.39 -11.98
CA THR A 348 2.05 4.27 -11.01
C THR A 348 0.77 4.24 -11.84
N SER A 349 0.23 3.04 -12.06
CA SER A 349 -0.54 2.81 -13.28
C SER A 349 -1.75 3.74 -13.33
N SER A 350 -1.67 4.72 -14.25
CA SER A 350 -2.70 5.74 -14.46
C SER A 350 -4.02 5.09 -14.87
N SER A 351 -3.96 3.87 -15.40
CA SER A 351 -5.05 2.91 -15.57
C SER A 351 -6.21 3.19 -14.63
N LYS A 352 -7.32 3.65 -15.22
CA LYS A 352 -8.66 3.53 -14.66
C LYS A 352 -8.84 2.07 -14.19
N ILE A 353 -9.60 1.85 -13.11
CA ILE A 353 -9.78 0.48 -12.58
C ILE A 353 -10.68 -0.27 -13.56
N THR A 354 -10.05 -1.00 -14.49
CA THR A 354 -10.74 -1.78 -15.52
C THR A 354 -11.34 -3.02 -14.88
N ASP A 355 -12.63 -2.93 -14.52
CA ASP A 355 -13.29 -3.94 -13.72
C ASP A 355 -13.81 -5.13 -14.53
N PHE A 356 -12.87 -5.78 -15.24
CA PHE A 356 -13.12 -7.04 -15.94
C PHE A 356 -13.66 -8.14 -15.02
N HIS A 357 -13.41 -8.05 -13.70
CA HIS A 357 -13.79 -9.08 -12.75
C HIS A 357 -15.25 -8.93 -12.29
N HIS A 358 -15.74 -7.71 -12.01
CA HIS A 358 -17.17 -7.47 -11.80
C HIS A 358 -17.94 -7.72 -13.09
N LEU A 359 -17.47 -7.24 -14.24
CA LEU A 359 -18.15 -7.49 -15.52
C LEU A 359 -18.23 -9.00 -15.86
N ALA A 360 -17.16 -9.77 -15.65
CA ALA A 360 -17.20 -11.23 -15.81
C ALA A 360 -18.04 -11.93 -14.74
N THR A 361 -18.06 -11.43 -13.50
CA THR A 361 -18.90 -11.99 -12.41
C THR A 361 -20.38 -11.74 -12.69
N ALA A 362 -20.76 -10.56 -13.19
CA ALA A 362 -22.16 -10.24 -13.51
C ALA A 362 -22.72 -11.17 -14.59
N VAL A 363 -21.99 -11.39 -15.69
CA VAL A 363 -22.38 -12.39 -16.71
C VAL A 363 -22.42 -13.81 -16.13
N ALA A 364 -21.44 -14.15 -15.28
CA ALA A 364 -21.42 -15.46 -14.64
C ALA A 364 -22.66 -15.71 -13.77
N LEU A 365 -23.14 -14.70 -13.05
CA LEU A 365 -24.36 -14.78 -12.24
C LEU A 365 -25.63 -14.87 -13.09
N THR A 366 -25.73 -14.16 -14.21
CA THR A 366 -26.91 -14.21 -15.09
C THR A 366 -27.10 -15.54 -15.80
N ASP A 367 -26.01 -16.25 -16.12
CA ASP A 367 -26.04 -17.52 -16.86
C ASP A 367 -25.72 -18.76 -15.98
N GLY A 368 -25.49 -18.59 -14.68
CA GLY A 368 -25.21 -19.69 -13.74
C GLY A 368 -23.81 -20.31 -13.83
N PHE A 369 -22.81 -19.58 -14.33
CA PHE A 369 -21.43 -20.05 -14.43
C PHE A 369 -20.70 -20.09 -13.07
N SER A 370 -19.69 -20.96 -12.97
CA SER A 370 -18.86 -21.09 -11.78
C SER A 370 -17.90 -19.91 -11.58
N HIS A 371 -17.48 -19.71 -10.32
CA HIS A 371 -16.50 -18.68 -9.95
C HIS A 371 -15.19 -18.74 -10.77
N ASP A 372 -14.66 -19.94 -11.01
CA ASP A 372 -13.38 -20.10 -11.71
C ASP A 372 -13.48 -19.76 -13.20
N ASN A 373 -14.69 -19.90 -13.77
CA ASN A 373 -14.99 -19.43 -15.11
C ASN A 373 -15.01 -17.90 -15.17
N ALA A 374 -15.61 -17.21 -14.20
CA ALA A 374 -15.55 -15.73 -14.09
C ALA A 374 -14.10 -15.20 -14.06
N LYS A 375 -13.21 -15.86 -13.32
CA LYS A 375 -11.78 -15.50 -13.29
C LYS A 375 -11.09 -15.67 -14.65
N LYS A 376 -11.36 -16.76 -15.38
CA LYS A 376 -10.81 -16.99 -16.74
C LYS A 376 -11.34 -15.96 -17.74
N ALA A 377 -12.64 -15.67 -17.69
CA ALA A 377 -13.26 -14.66 -18.54
C ALA A 377 -12.65 -13.27 -18.28
N ALA A 378 -12.52 -12.84 -17.02
CA ALA A 378 -11.86 -11.58 -16.67
C ALA A 378 -10.43 -11.47 -17.23
N GLN A 379 -9.64 -12.55 -17.16
CA GLN A 379 -8.30 -12.60 -17.75
C GLN A 379 -8.34 -12.53 -19.29
N LYS A 380 -9.30 -13.19 -19.95
CA LYS A 380 -9.47 -13.13 -21.41
C LYS A 380 -9.94 -11.76 -21.87
N MET A 381 -10.83 -11.11 -21.13
CA MET A 381 -11.29 -9.74 -21.38
C MET A 381 -10.15 -8.73 -21.21
N SER A 382 -9.34 -8.85 -20.15
CA SER A 382 -8.14 -8.02 -19.96
C SER A 382 -7.15 -8.13 -21.13
N LYS A 383 -6.94 -9.34 -21.67
CA LYS A 383 -6.13 -9.56 -22.89
C LYS A 383 -6.76 -9.02 -24.19
N ASN A 384 -8.02 -8.63 -24.17
CA ASN A 384 -8.79 -8.14 -25.31
C ASN A 384 -9.39 -6.75 -25.04
N TYR A 385 -8.75 -5.95 -24.18
CA TYR A 385 -9.23 -4.63 -23.78
C TYR A 385 -9.57 -3.76 -25.00
N ASP A 386 -8.64 -3.59 -25.94
CA ASP A 386 -8.82 -2.79 -27.15
C ASP A 386 -10.03 -3.23 -27.99
N LYS A 387 -10.36 -4.53 -27.98
CA LYS A 387 -11.56 -5.04 -28.65
C LYS A 387 -12.82 -4.56 -27.94
N ILE A 388 -12.86 -4.61 -26.61
CA ILE A 388 -13.97 -4.09 -25.80
C ILE A 388 -14.10 -2.57 -25.98
N VAL A 389 -13.00 -1.81 -25.92
CA VAL A 389 -12.98 -0.37 -26.22
C VAL A 389 -13.57 -0.08 -27.60
N LYS A 390 -13.17 -0.86 -28.62
CA LYS A 390 -13.71 -0.73 -29.98
C LYS A 390 -15.21 -1.04 -30.07
N MET A 391 -15.75 -1.97 -29.28
CA MET A 391 -17.20 -2.23 -29.22
C MET A 391 -17.95 -0.96 -28.81
N PHE A 392 -17.44 -0.19 -27.84
CA PHE A 392 -18.08 1.06 -27.41
C PHE A 392 -17.74 2.26 -28.30
N GLY A 393 -16.79 2.12 -29.23
CA GLY A 393 -16.41 3.19 -30.17
C GLY A 393 -15.37 4.15 -29.61
N GLY A 394 -14.59 3.73 -28.61
CA GLY A 394 -13.58 4.57 -27.93
C GLY A 394 -13.61 4.38 -26.42
N GLU A 395 -12.56 4.79 -25.72
CA GLU A 395 -12.48 4.63 -24.26
C GLU A 395 -13.47 5.57 -23.55
N ASP A 396 -13.63 6.78 -24.07
CA ASP A 396 -14.53 7.81 -23.53
C ASP A 396 -16.02 7.48 -23.74
N ASN A 397 -16.32 6.47 -24.58
CA ASN A 397 -17.67 5.98 -24.86
C ASN A 397 -18.04 4.74 -24.02
N ILE A 398 -17.12 4.24 -23.16
CA ILE A 398 -17.44 3.13 -22.24
C ILE A 398 -18.33 3.68 -21.12
N PRO A 399 -19.52 3.11 -20.87
CA PRO A 399 -20.38 3.53 -19.77
C PRO A 399 -19.66 3.42 -18.42
N THR A 400 -19.58 4.54 -17.70
CA THR A 400 -19.05 4.61 -16.34
C THR A 400 -20.13 5.05 -15.35
N LEU A 401 -19.95 4.59 -14.11
CA LEU A 401 -20.62 5.12 -12.93
C LEU A 401 -19.53 5.78 -12.07
N CYS A 402 -19.79 6.98 -11.58
CA CYS A 402 -18.84 7.75 -10.77
C CYS A 402 -19.46 8.11 -9.41
N PHE A 403 -18.62 8.41 -8.42
CA PHE A 403 -19.06 9.00 -7.16
C PHE A 403 -19.88 10.27 -7.43
N SER A 404 -20.95 10.49 -6.64
CA SER A 404 -21.69 11.76 -6.66
C SER A 404 -20.89 12.88 -5.99
N ASP A 405 -21.28 14.13 -6.25
CA ASP A 405 -20.64 15.31 -5.64
C ASP A 405 -20.68 15.25 -4.10
N ASP A 406 -21.76 14.74 -3.50
CA ASP A 406 -21.88 14.50 -2.05
C ASP A 406 -20.87 13.45 -1.56
N GLN A 407 -20.70 12.34 -2.31
CA GLN A 407 -19.74 11.29 -1.95
C GLN A 407 -18.29 11.78 -2.09
N LEU A 408 -17.99 12.56 -3.14
CA LEU A 408 -16.68 13.18 -3.34
C LEU A 408 -16.37 14.19 -2.22
N THR A 409 -17.33 15.05 -1.88
CA THR A 409 -17.20 16.03 -0.79
C THR A 409 -16.94 15.31 0.54
N LYS A 410 -17.77 14.31 0.88
CA LYS A 410 -17.59 13.48 2.09
C LYS A 410 -16.22 12.79 2.14
N LEU A 411 -15.75 12.22 1.02
CA LEU A 411 -14.44 11.57 0.93
C LEU A 411 -13.28 12.57 1.14
N LEU A 412 -13.38 13.77 0.57
CA LEU A 412 -12.39 14.84 0.73
C LEU A 412 -12.35 15.34 2.17
N GLU A 413 -13.49 15.66 2.77
CA GLU A 413 -13.58 16.14 4.16
C GLU A 413 -13.01 15.11 5.15
N MET A 414 -13.36 13.83 4.98
CA MET A 414 -12.79 12.74 5.79
C MET A 414 -11.28 12.60 5.60
N SER A 415 -10.77 12.75 4.37
CA SER A 415 -9.34 12.66 4.08
C SER A 415 -8.55 13.81 4.72
N LEU A 416 -9.06 15.04 4.62
CA LEU A 416 -8.49 16.23 5.27
C LEU A 416 -8.52 16.09 6.79
N LYS A 417 -9.64 15.66 7.38
CA LYS A 417 -9.77 15.39 8.82
C LYS A 417 -8.69 14.41 9.29
N PHE A 418 -8.57 13.25 8.64
CA PHE A 418 -7.60 12.25 9.04
C PHE A 418 -6.15 12.70 8.85
N GLU A 419 -5.85 13.51 7.85
CA GLU A 419 -4.52 14.10 7.68
C GLU A 419 -4.17 15.05 8.83
N LYS A 420 -5.12 15.94 9.19
CA LYS A 420 -5.00 16.88 10.31
C LYS A 420 -4.86 16.19 11.66
N GLU A 421 -5.58 15.07 11.88
CA GLU A 421 -5.51 14.28 13.12
C GLU A 421 -4.20 13.49 13.25
N LEU A 422 -3.72 12.89 12.15
CA LEU A 422 -2.50 12.05 12.16
C LEU A 422 -1.19 12.84 12.07
N LEU A 423 -1.21 13.99 11.38
CA LEU A 423 -0.02 14.75 11.00
C LEU A 423 -0.23 16.26 11.25
N PRO A 424 -0.63 16.69 12.46
CA PRO A 424 -1.07 18.07 12.72
C PRO A 424 0.00 19.13 12.41
N GLU A 425 1.27 18.86 12.71
CA GLU A 425 2.40 19.75 12.41
C GLU A 425 2.57 19.99 10.91
N TRP A 426 2.34 18.95 10.09
CA TRP A 426 2.46 19.06 8.64
C TRP A 426 1.20 19.66 8.01
N PHE A 427 0.01 19.31 8.50
CA PHE A 427 -1.24 19.93 8.04
C PHE A 427 -1.29 21.44 8.34
N ALA A 428 -0.56 21.91 9.36
CA ALA A 428 -0.39 23.32 9.67
C ALA A 428 0.66 24.06 8.81
N MET A 429 1.36 23.38 7.89
CA MET A 429 2.30 24.03 6.97
C MET A 429 1.56 24.73 5.83
N ASP A 430 2.05 25.90 5.42
CA ASP A 430 1.47 26.68 4.33
C ASP A 430 1.35 25.87 3.03
N GLY A 431 0.14 25.86 2.47
CA GLY A 431 -0.16 25.15 1.23
C GLY A 431 -0.49 23.66 1.36
N THR A 432 -0.32 23.01 2.52
CA THR A 432 -0.58 21.56 2.66
C THR A 432 -2.03 21.17 2.38
N GLU A 433 -3.01 21.93 2.89
CA GLU A 433 -4.43 21.70 2.56
C GLU A 433 -4.73 21.93 1.07
N ILE A 434 -4.08 22.92 0.44
CA ILE A 434 -4.26 23.23 -0.98
C ILE A 434 -3.70 22.08 -1.84
N ASP A 435 -2.50 21.58 -1.52
CA ASP A 435 -1.92 20.39 -2.15
C ASP A 435 -2.82 19.15 -1.98
N HIS A 436 -3.41 18.95 -0.79
CA HIS A 436 -4.37 17.86 -0.57
C HIS A 436 -5.59 17.95 -1.49
N ARG A 437 -6.18 19.15 -1.60
CA ARG A 437 -7.35 19.41 -2.46
C ARG A 437 -7.00 19.27 -3.95
N ASN A 438 -5.83 19.76 -4.37
CA ASN A 438 -5.36 19.61 -5.75
C ASN A 438 -5.13 18.13 -6.10
N ALA A 439 -4.39 17.38 -5.26
CA ALA A 439 -4.16 15.95 -5.46
C ALA A 439 -5.46 15.12 -5.42
N PHE A 440 -6.47 15.55 -4.64
CA PHE A 440 -7.81 14.97 -4.68
C PHE A 440 -8.50 15.25 -6.03
N GLN A 441 -8.47 16.49 -6.50
CA GLN A 441 -9.08 16.88 -7.78
C GLN A 441 -8.43 16.14 -8.96
N GLU A 442 -7.12 15.96 -8.98
CA GLU A 442 -6.43 15.11 -9.97
C GLU A 442 -6.94 13.66 -10.00
N HIS A 443 -7.36 13.11 -8.85
CA HIS A 443 -7.98 11.78 -8.79
C HIS A 443 -9.44 11.81 -9.31
N VAL A 444 -10.18 12.89 -9.09
CA VAL A 444 -11.53 13.11 -9.66
C VAL A 444 -11.44 13.21 -11.18
N ASP A 445 -10.65 14.15 -11.69
CA ASP A 445 -10.46 14.43 -13.12
C ASP A 445 -9.86 13.23 -13.86
N GLY A 446 -8.95 12.50 -13.21
CA GLY A 446 -8.39 11.24 -13.70
C GLY A 446 -9.35 10.05 -13.66
N GLY A 447 -10.60 10.24 -13.23
CA GLY A 447 -11.62 9.20 -13.15
C GLY A 447 -11.31 8.07 -12.16
N LYS A 448 -10.50 8.32 -11.13
CA LYS A 448 -10.13 7.30 -10.12
C LYS A 448 -11.30 6.89 -9.21
N PHE A 449 -12.33 7.73 -9.12
CA PHE A 449 -13.59 7.45 -8.42
C PHE A 449 -14.72 7.03 -9.37
N CYS A 450 -14.37 6.63 -10.60
CA CYS A 450 -15.28 6.03 -11.56
C CYS A 450 -14.96 4.55 -11.76
N GLU A 451 -16.01 3.76 -11.93
CA GLU A 451 -15.98 2.36 -12.29
C GLU A 451 -16.84 2.11 -13.54
N TRP A 452 -16.74 0.94 -14.14
CA TRP A 452 -17.59 0.61 -15.29
C TRP A 452 -19.03 0.38 -14.86
N ASP A 453 -19.96 1.00 -15.57
CA ASP A 453 -21.39 0.73 -15.41
C ASP A 453 -21.70 -0.62 -16.08
N VAL A 454 -21.49 -1.68 -15.31
CA VAL A 454 -21.64 -3.07 -15.76
C VAL A 454 -23.06 -3.32 -16.30
N GLU A 455 -24.08 -2.71 -15.71
CA GLU A 455 -25.47 -2.87 -16.16
C GLU A 455 -25.68 -2.27 -17.56
N LYS A 456 -25.23 -1.03 -17.81
CA LYS A 456 -25.27 -0.42 -19.15
C LYS A 456 -24.36 -1.13 -20.14
N MET A 457 -23.16 -1.55 -19.74
CA MET A 457 -22.25 -2.31 -20.60
C MET A 457 -22.90 -3.61 -21.09
N LEU A 458 -23.59 -4.33 -20.20
CA LEU A 458 -24.25 -5.59 -20.54
C LEU A 458 -25.50 -5.44 -21.41
N GLN A 459 -26.05 -4.24 -21.60
CA GLN A 459 -27.09 -4.01 -22.62
C GLN A 459 -26.54 -4.22 -24.05
N LYS A 460 -25.22 -4.18 -24.26
CA LYS A 460 -24.59 -4.43 -25.56
C LYS A 460 -24.43 -5.93 -25.82
N LYS A 461 -25.31 -6.49 -26.67
CA LYS A 461 -25.29 -7.93 -27.06
C LYS A 461 -23.90 -8.44 -27.49
N GLU A 462 -23.15 -7.66 -28.28
CA GLU A 462 -21.80 -8.03 -28.74
C GLU A 462 -20.84 -8.32 -27.57
N LEU A 463 -20.95 -7.57 -26.46
CA LEU A 463 -20.16 -7.79 -25.26
C LEU A 463 -20.63 -9.05 -24.52
N GLN A 464 -21.95 -9.26 -24.37
CA GLN A 464 -22.49 -10.50 -23.79
C GLN A 464 -21.98 -11.73 -24.54
N ASP A 465 -22.10 -11.73 -25.87
CA ASP A 465 -21.64 -12.81 -26.74
C ASP A 465 -20.11 -13.02 -26.60
N PHE A 466 -19.33 -11.95 -26.46
CA PHE A 466 -17.88 -12.05 -26.22
C PHE A 466 -17.52 -12.66 -24.86
N VAL A 467 -18.22 -12.29 -23.78
CA VAL A 467 -17.98 -12.87 -22.44
C VAL A 467 -18.46 -14.32 -22.38
N LYS A 468 -19.60 -14.64 -22.98
CA LYS A 468 -20.11 -16.02 -23.11
C LYS A 468 -19.14 -16.94 -23.83
N ASN A 469 -18.56 -16.48 -24.95
CA ASN A 469 -17.50 -17.18 -25.67
C ASN A 469 -16.12 -17.12 -24.96
N SER A 470 -16.04 -16.63 -23.71
CA SER A 470 -14.83 -16.54 -22.90
C SER A 470 -14.80 -17.49 -21.70
N PHE A 471 -15.88 -18.23 -21.48
CA PHE A 471 -15.96 -19.39 -20.60
C PHE A 471 -15.56 -20.68 -21.36
#